data_AF-A0A9D7X4I9-F1
#
_entry.id   AF-A0A9D7X4I9-F1
#
_cell.length_a   1.000
_cell.length_b   1.000
_cell.length_c   1.000
_cell.angle_alpha   90.00
_cell.angle_beta   90.00
_cell.angle_gamma   90.00
#
_symmetry.space_group_name_H-M   'P 1'
#
loop_
_entity.id
_entity.type
_entity.pdbx_description
1 polymer ?
#
loop_
_entity_poly.entity_id
_entity_poly.type
_entity_poly.pdbx_seq_one_letter_code
_entity_poly.pdbx_strand_id
1 'polypeptide(L)' 'MNEQEWRCSHCGKLLGIIRDERIHLKFARGHEYIVGFPGISVCRSCRTLNEVIDPSATHIISTQQTKVC' A
#
# COMPACT_ATOMS: atom_id res chain seq x y z
N MET A 1 -0.26 -8.85 -15.03
CA MET A 1 0.41 -8.49 -13.77
C MET A 1 -0.11 -7.12 -13.38
N ASN A 2 -0.93 -7.04 -12.33
CA ASN A 2 -1.60 -5.80 -11.95
C ASN A 2 -0.69 -5.04 -10.97
N GLU A 3 0.14 -4.13 -11.49
CA GLU A 3 1.02 -3.32 -10.67
C GLU A 3 0.33 -1.99 -10.35
N GLN A 4 0.23 -1.65 -9.06
CA GLN A 4 -0.37 -0.39 -8.62
C GLN A 4 0.69 0.49 -7.96
N GLU A 5 0.82 1.73 -8.42
CA GLU A 5 1.72 2.67 -7.77
C GLU A 5 1.15 3.09 -6.41
N TRP A 6 1.99 3.00 -5.37
CA TRP A 6 1.72 3.62 -4.08
C TRP A 6 2.46 4.96 -4.03
N ARG A 7 1.68 6.04 -4.09
CA ARG A 7 2.18 7.41 -4.08
C ARG A 7 1.85 8.10 -2.77
N CYS A 8 2.69 9.07 -2.41
CA CYS A 8 2.44 9.92 -1.27
C CYS A 8 1.14 10.71 -1.47
N SER A 9 0.25 10.66 -0.47
CA SER A 9 -1.06 11.32 -0.48
C SER A 9 -0.97 12.85 -0.55
N HIS A 10 0.15 13.43 -0.10
CA HIS A 10 0.34 14.88 -0.09
C HIS A 10 1.06 15.43 -1.33
N CYS A 11 2.21 14.84 -1.71
CA CYS A 11 3.05 15.39 -2.78
C CYS A 11 3.12 14.53 -4.06
N GLY A 12 2.41 13.39 -4.10
CA GLY A 12 2.39 12.49 -5.27
C GLY A 12 3.69 11.72 -5.53
N LYS A 13 4.74 11.90 -4.71
CA LYS A 13 6.00 11.17 -4.86
C LYS A 13 5.78 9.66 -4.73
N LEU A 14 6.40 8.89 -5.62
CA LEU A 14 6.37 7.43 -5.58
C LEU A 14 7.05 6.90 -4.30
N LEU A 15 6.31 6.09 -3.55
CA LEU A 15 6.78 5.44 -2.33
C LEU A 15 7.13 3.97 -2.59
N GLY A 16 6.33 3.28 -3.41
CA GLY A 16 6.55 1.90 -3.81
C GLY A 16 5.58 1.46 -4.90
N ILE A 17 5.69 0.19 -5.29
CA ILE A 17 4.79 -0.49 -6.21
C ILE A 17 4.16 -1.66 -5.48
N ILE A 18 2.83 -1.71 -5.46
CA ILE A 18 2.06 -2.85 -4.97
C ILE A 18 2.04 -3.90 -6.07
N ARG A 19 2.44 -5.12 -5.72
CA ARG A 19 2.40 -6.30 -6.59
C ARG A 19 1.89 -7.48 -5.79
N ASP A 20 0.77 -8.04 -6.23
CA ASP A 20 0.05 -9.10 -5.52
C ASP A 20 -0.23 -8.66 -4.06
N GLU A 21 0.19 -9.45 -3.08
CA GLU A 21 -0.03 -9.19 -1.64
C GLU A 21 1.19 -8.51 -0.98
N ARG A 22 2.08 -7.89 -1.77
CA ARG A 22 3.31 -7.28 -1.28
C ARG A 22 3.56 -5.91 -1.87
N ILE A 23 4.45 -5.16 -1.23
CA ILE A 23 4.87 -3.83 -1.64
C ILE A 23 6.37 -3.87 -1.94
N HIS A 24 6.73 -3.51 -3.16
CA HIS A 24 8.11 -3.31 -3.57
C HIS A 24 8.50 -1.84 -3.37
N LEU A 25 9.39 -1.59 -2.40
CA LEU A 25 9.95 -0.28 -2.09
C LEU A 25 11.31 -0.12 -2.74
N LYS A 26 11.47 0.93 -3.55
CA LYS A 26 12.77 1.36 -4.07
C LYS A 26 13.28 2.55 -3.28
N PHE A 27 14.26 2.29 -2.43
CA PHE A 27 14.92 3.31 -1.63
C PHE A 27 16.13 3.90 -2.37
N ALA A 28 16.69 4.99 -1.85
CA ALA A 28 17.84 5.64 -2.47
C ALA A 28 19.03 4.68 -2.55
N ARG A 29 19.97 4.94 -3.48
CA ARG A 29 21.21 4.14 -3.66
C ARG A 29 20.99 2.68 -4.07
N GLY A 30 19.84 2.38 -4.70
CA GLY A 30 19.56 1.05 -5.24
C GLY A 30 19.13 0.02 -4.20
N HIS A 31 18.89 0.42 -2.94
CA HIS A 31 18.32 -0.47 -1.94
C HIS A 31 16.85 -0.78 -2.28
N GLU A 32 16.52 -2.05 -2.41
CA GLU A 32 15.17 -2.54 -2.68
C GLU A 32 14.69 -3.39 -1.51
N TYR A 33 13.41 -3.24 -1.16
CA TYR A 33 12.75 -4.02 -0.11
C TYR A 33 11.42 -4.54 -0.61
N ILE A 34 11.09 -5.78 -0.24
CA ILE A 34 9.75 -6.32 -0.40
C ILE A 34 9.14 -6.45 1.00
N VAL A 35 8.01 -5.80 1.24
CA VAL A 35 7.32 -5.80 2.53
C VAL A 35 5.88 -6.30 2.36
N GLY A 36 5.31 -6.85 3.43
CA GLY A 36 3.88 -7.18 3.48
C GLY A 36 3.02 -5.99 3.86
N PHE A 37 1.70 -6.22 3.92
CA PHE A 37 0.73 -5.24 4.43
C PHE A 37 0.51 -5.37 5.95
N PRO A 38 0.13 -4.29 6.65
CA PRO A 38 0.06 -2.91 6.16
C PRO A 38 1.46 -2.32 5.92
N GLY A 39 1.58 -1.50 4.87
CA GLY A 39 2.80 -0.79 4.53
C GLY A 39 2.76 0.64 5.07
N ILE A 40 3.71 1.00 5.94
CA ILE A 40 3.83 2.37 6.48
C ILE A 40 5.15 2.99 5.99
N SER A 41 5.07 4.20 5.45
CA SER A 41 6.25 4.92 4.95
C SER A 41 6.16 6.42 5.14
N VAL A 42 7.26 7.03 5.58
CA VAL A 42 7.41 8.48 5.59
C VAL A 42 7.91 8.95 4.23
N CYS A 43 7.19 9.90 3.62
CA CYS A 43 7.58 10.45 2.33
C CYS A 43 8.93 11.16 2.42
N ARG A 44 9.90 10.69 1.62
CA ARG A 44 11.25 11.25 1.55
C ARG A 44 11.34 12.67 0.98
N SER A 45 10.23 13.25 0.50
CA SER A 45 10.21 14.62 -0.04
C SER A 45 9.50 15.61 0.87
N CYS A 46 8.32 15.26 1.38
CA CYS A 46 7.49 16.18 2.17
C CYS A 46 7.30 15.74 3.63
N ARG A 47 7.83 14.57 4.02
CA ARG A 47 7.73 13.99 5.37
C ARG A 47 6.33 13.56 5.81
N THR A 48 5.32 13.62 4.95
CA THR A 48 3.99 13.05 5.23
C THR A 48 4.11 11.55 5.53
N LEU A 49 3.49 11.08 6.61
CA LEU A 49 3.31 9.65 6.91
C LEU A 49 2.22 9.08 5.99
N ASN A 50 2.50 7.96 5.34
CA ASN A 50 1.57 7.29 4.44
C ASN A 50 1.41 5.85 4.92
N GLU A 51 0.18 5.37 4.82
CA GLU A 51 -0.19 3.98 5.10
C GLU A 51 -0.89 3.41 3.88
N VAL A 52 -0.65 2.14 3.60
CA VAL A 52 -1.40 1.36 2.63
C VAL A 52 -1.76 0.01 3.22
N ILE A 53 -3.04 -0.34 3.13
CA ILE A 53 -3.56 -1.65 3.51
C ILE A 53 -3.65 -2.53 2.26
N ASP A 54 -3.78 -3.84 2.49
CA ASP A 54 -3.97 -4.78 1.39
C ASP A 54 -5.27 -4.45 0.61
N PRO A 55 -5.17 -4.09 -0.68
CA PRO A 55 -6.35 -3.78 -1.48
C PRO A 55 -7.27 -5.01 -1.65
N SER A 56 -6.75 -6.23 -1.54
CA SER A 56 -7.55 -7.46 -1.60
C SER A 56 -8.33 -7.71 -0.31
N ALA A 57 -7.83 -7.25 0.84
CA ALA A 57 -8.51 -7.40 2.14
C ALA A 57 -9.82 -6.59 2.23
N THR A 58 -9.98 -5.55 1.39
CA THR A 58 -11.22 -4.76 1.34
C THR A 58 -12.39 -5.56 0.76
N HIS A 59 -12.13 -6.63 0.00
CA HIS A 59 -13.17 -7.47 -0.59
C HIS A 59 -13.80 -8.48 0.39
N ILE A 60 -13.27 -8.64 1.61
CA ILE A 60 -13.76 -9.67 2.55
C ILE A 60 -14.91 -9.14 3.45
N ILE A 61 -15.12 -7.82 3.55
CA ILE A 61 -16.10 -7.23 4.49
C ILE A 61 -17.52 -7.05 3.89
N SER A 62 -17.75 -7.45 2.63
CA SER A 62 -19.07 -7.27 1.97
C SER A 62 -19.84 -8.57 1.73
N THR A 63 -19.92 -9.49 2.70
CA THR A 63 -20.97 -10.54 2.73
C THR A 63 -21.17 -11.11 4.14
N GLN A 64 -21.56 -10.28 5.09
CA GLN A 64 -22.38 -10.76 6.23
C GLN A 64 -23.59 -9.84 6.37
N GLN A 65 -24.53 -9.97 5.42
CA GLN A 65 -25.88 -9.47 5.64
C GLN A 65 -26.58 -10.49 6.56
N THR A 66 -26.68 -10.12 7.83
CA THR A 66 -27.57 -10.71 8.80
C THR A 66 -29.01 -10.68 8.28
N LYS A 67 -29.66 -11.84 8.23
CA LYS A 67 -31.12 -11.90 8.41
C LYS A 67 -31.42 -12.88 9.54
N VAL A 68 -31.49 -12.29 10.73
CA VAL A 68 -32.28 -12.80 11.85
C VAL A 68 -33.74 -12.38 11.59
N CYS A 69 -34.66 -13.23 12.04
CA CYS A 69 -36.13 -13.22 11.90
C CYS A 69 -36.68 -13.97 10.67
#